data_AF-A0A1C5KPA7-F1
#
_entry.id   AF-A0A1C5KPA7-F1
#
_cell.length_a   1.000
_cell.length_b   1.000
_cell.length_c   1.000
_cell.angle_alpha   90.00
_cell.angle_beta   90.00
_cell.angle_gamma   90.00
#
_symmetry.space_group_name_H-M   'P 1'
#
loop_
_entity.id
_entity.type
_entity.pdbx_description
1 polymer ?
#
loop_
_entity_poly.entity_id
_entity_poly.type
_entity_poly.pdbx_seq_one_letter_code
_entity_poly.pdbx_strand_id
1 'polypeptide(L)'
;MCTIVKNSILEDVLVKYKTGMCLKDIAADYGISDTKVKKLLITAGVPIDNETYEIVTTLRQQGFSIAEIAQKANISYSTVSVYIPYSKGIYGLANVSRKVAKRRERVARHG
;
A
#
# COMPACT_ATOMS: atom_id res chain seq x y z
N MET A 1 -21.86 3.76 -5.87
CA MET A 1 -20.71 4.02 -6.76
C MET A 1 -19.59 4.56 -5.88
N CYS A 2 -18.49 3.81 -5.73
CA CYS A 2 -17.44 4.13 -4.76
C CYS A 2 -16.59 5.29 -5.29
N THR A 3 -16.66 6.45 -4.63
CA THR A 3 -15.86 7.63 -4.98
C THR A 3 -14.42 7.39 -4.56
N ILE A 4 -13.60 6.88 -5.50
CA ILE A 4 -12.16 6.82 -5.34
C ILE A 4 -11.67 8.27 -5.31
N VAL A 5 -11.10 8.68 -4.18
CA VAL A 5 -10.39 9.94 -4.05
C VAL A 5 -9.28 9.94 -5.10
N LYS A 6 -9.45 10.72 -6.16
CA LYS A 6 -8.48 10.85 -7.25
C LYS A 6 -7.22 11.52 -6.71
N ASN A 7 -6.22 10.71 -6.37
CA ASN A 7 -4.88 11.21 -6.08
C ASN A 7 -4.20 11.48 -7.44
N SER A 8 -4.04 12.75 -7.84
CA SER A 8 -3.47 13.10 -9.16
C SER A 8 -2.07 12.52 -9.39
N ILE A 9 -1.29 12.38 -8.32
CA ILE A 9 0.06 11.75 -8.36
C ILE A 9 -0.04 10.26 -8.71
N LEU A 10 -1.10 9.57 -8.26
CA LEU A 10 -1.27 8.15 -8.56
C LEU A 10 -1.52 7.96 -10.06
N GLU A 11 -2.47 8.69 -10.65
CA GLU A 11 -2.82 8.52 -12.06
C GLU A 11 -1.64 8.82 -12.98
N ASP A 12 -0.85 9.86 -12.69
CA ASP A 12 0.32 10.18 -13.50
C ASP A 12 1.44 9.14 -13.38
N VAL A 13 1.71 8.64 -12.16
CA VAL A 13 2.61 7.50 -11.93
C VAL A 13 2.16 6.26 -12.73
N LEU A 14 0.85 6.01 -12.80
CA LEU A 14 0.31 4.89 -13.60
C LEU A 14 0.55 5.09 -15.09
N VAL A 15 0.31 6.30 -15.60
CA VAL A 15 0.54 6.62 -17.02
C VAL A 15 2.00 6.43 -17.36
N LYS A 16 2.92 7.01 -16.57
CA LYS A 16 4.37 6.88 -16.78
C LYS A 16 4.83 5.41 -16.72
N TYR A 17 4.35 4.65 -15.75
CA TYR A 17 4.68 3.23 -15.66
C TYR A 17 4.16 2.43 -16.87
N LYS A 18 2.92 2.68 -17.31
CA LYS A 18 2.34 2.04 -18.50
C LYS A 18 3.06 2.42 -19.79
N THR A 19 3.69 3.59 -19.86
CA THR A 19 4.54 3.99 -20.99
C THR A 19 5.91 3.30 -21.00
N GLY A 20 6.20 2.42 -20.04
CA GLY A 20 7.46 1.68 -19.95
C GLY A 20 8.55 2.41 -19.16
N MET A 21 8.22 3.47 -18.42
CA MET A 21 9.18 4.15 -17.56
C MET A 21 9.52 3.30 -16.35
N CYS A 22 10.81 3.22 -16.01
CA CYS A 22 11.28 2.48 -14.85
C CYS A 22 10.80 3.13 -13.54
N LEU A 23 10.60 2.30 -12.51
CA LEU A 23 10.19 2.75 -11.18
C LEU A 23 11.15 3.78 -10.56
N LYS A 24 12.44 3.68 -10.89
CA LYS A 24 13.47 4.62 -10.42
C LYS A 24 13.31 6.01 -11.03
N ASP A 25 13.04 6.10 -12.32
CA ASP A 25 12.83 7.36 -13.01
C ASP A 25 11.56 8.05 -12.53
N ILE A 26 10.48 7.29 -12.36
CA ILE A 26 9.24 7.79 -11.76
C ILE A 26 9.49 8.28 -10.32
N ALA A 27 10.25 7.53 -9.52
CA ALA A 27 10.62 7.94 -8.17
C ALA A 27 11.41 9.26 -8.16
N ALA A 28 12.37 9.41 -9.06
CA ALA A 28 13.19 10.62 -9.20
C ALA A 28 12.37 11.83 -9.65
N ASP A 29 11.50 11.65 -10.63
CA ASP A 29 10.60 12.69 -11.17
C ASP A 29 9.68 13.28 -10.08
N TYR A 30 9.19 12.42 -9.19
CA TYR A 30 8.32 12.81 -8.08
C TYR A 30 9.05 13.12 -6.77
N GLY A 31 10.36 12.89 -6.69
CA GLY A 31 11.13 12.99 -5.45
C GLY A 31 10.64 12.05 -4.33
N ILE A 32 10.09 10.88 -4.69
CA ILE A 32 9.59 9.88 -3.74
C ILE A 32 10.46 8.61 -3.75
N SER A 33 10.38 7.80 -2.70
CA SER A 33 11.09 6.52 -2.65
C SER A 33 10.43 5.48 -3.58
N ASP A 34 11.23 4.55 -4.11
CA ASP A 34 10.78 3.43 -4.95
C ASP A 34 9.66 2.61 -4.28
N THR A 35 9.73 2.45 -2.96
CA THR A 35 8.74 1.73 -2.16
C THR A 35 7.38 2.43 -2.21
N LYS A 36 7.37 3.76 -2.32
CA LYS A 36 6.15 4.57 -2.43
C LYS A 36 5.54 4.43 -3.82
N VAL A 37 6.36 4.42 -4.87
CA VAL A 37 5.91 4.13 -6.25
C VAL A 37 5.27 2.74 -6.34
N LYS A 38 5.95 1.70 -5.83
CA LYS A 38 5.41 0.33 -5.79
C LYS A 38 4.06 0.29 -5.06
N LYS A 39 3.97 0.91 -3.89
CA LYS A 39 2.74 0.96 -3.10
C LYS A 39 1.60 1.66 -3.85
N LEU A 40 1.89 2.73 -4.59
CA LEU A 40 0.92 3.42 -5.44
C LEU A 40 0.40 2.50 -6.55
N LEU A 41 1.30 1.86 -7.30
CA LEU A 41 0.96 0.92 -8.38
C LEU A 41 0.09 -0.25 -7.88
N ILE A 42 0.47 -0.86 -6.76
CA ILE A 42 -0.30 -1.94 -6.11
C ILE A 42 -1.68 -1.44 -5.66
N THR A 43 -1.75 -0.22 -5.10
CA THR A 43 -3.02 0.40 -4.67
C THR A 43 -3.96 0.63 -5.85
N ALA A 44 -3.41 0.96 -7.03
CA ALA A 44 -4.16 1.08 -8.27
C ALA A 44 -4.47 -0.25 -8.96
N GLY A 45 -4.02 -1.38 -8.41
CA GLY A 45 -4.21 -2.71 -9.01
C GLY A 45 -3.42 -2.91 -10.30
N VAL A 46 -2.32 -2.18 -10.50
CA VAL A 46 -1.46 -2.36 -11.66
C VAL A 46 -0.44 -3.47 -11.37
N PRO A 47 -0.33 -4.48 -12.26
CA PRO A 47 0.64 -5.54 -12.08
C PRO A 47 2.05 -4.96 -12.17
N ILE A 48 2.85 -5.24 -11.15
CA ILE A 48 4.28 -4.91 -11.15
C ILE A 48 5.00 -6.16 -11.63
N ASP A 49 5.90 -5.99 -12.59
CA ASP A 49 6.83 -7.04 -13.04
C ASP A 49 7.81 -7.36 -11.90
N ASN A 50 7.38 -8.24 -11.01
CA ASN A 50 8.13 -8.70 -9.84
C ASN A 50 7.59 -10.06 -9.42
N GLU A 51 8.48 -11.04 -9.36
CA GLU A 51 8.20 -12.41 -8.90
C GLU A 51 7.44 -12.43 -7.57
N THR A 52 7.80 -11.54 -6.63
CA THR A 52 7.10 -11.46 -5.33
C THR A 52 5.64 -11.03 -5.49
N TYR A 53 5.36 -10.08 -6.39
CA TYR A 53 4.00 -9.61 -6.63
C TYR A 53 3.13 -10.71 -7.25
N GLU A 54 3.68 -11.48 -8.19
CA GLU A 54 2.99 -12.61 -8.82
C GLU A 54 2.69 -13.72 -7.82
N ILE A 55 3.66 -14.11 -7.00
CA ILE A 55 3.47 -15.13 -5.96
C ILE A 55 2.39 -14.68 -4.96
N VAL A 56 2.48 -13.44 -4.46
CA VAL A 56 1.51 -12.90 -3.49
C VAL A 56 0.10 -12.81 -4.10
N THR A 57 -0.01 -12.36 -5.35
CA THR A 57 -1.30 -12.24 -6.06
C THR A 57 -1.90 -13.62 -6.31
N THR A 58 -1.10 -14.58 -6.77
CA THR A 58 -1.55 -15.95 -7.04
C THR A 58 -2.04 -16.64 -5.77
N LEU A 59 -1.25 -16.58 -4.68
CA LEU A 59 -1.66 -17.18 -3.41
C LEU A 59 -2.88 -16.47 -2.81
N ARG A 60 -3.05 -15.16 -3.04
CA ARG A 60 -4.27 -14.45 -2.66
C ARG A 60 -5.48 -14.90 -3.45
N GLN A 61 -5.35 -15.10 -4.75
CA GLN A 61 -6.43 -15.62 -5.61
C GLN A 61 -6.83 -17.05 -5.22
N GLN A 62 -5.89 -17.83 -4.70
CA GLN A 62 -6.14 -19.16 -4.15
C GLN A 62 -6.81 -19.14 -2.76
N GLY A 63 -6.98 -17.96 -2.14
CA GLY A 63 -7.67 -17.81 -0.85
C GLY A 63 -6.78 -17.87 0.38
N PHE A 64 -5.44 -17.88 0.23
CA PHE A 64 -4.53 -17.91 1.37
C PHE A 64 -4.53 -16.60 2.16
N SER A 65 -4.34 -16.70 3.48
CA SER A 65 -4.20 -15.57 4.39
C SER A 65 -2.82 -14.90 4.26
N ILE A 66 -2.69 -13.63 4.68
CA ILE A 66 -1.40 -12.89 4.63
C ILE A 66 -0.28 -13.66 5.34
N ALA A 67 -0.58 -14.28 6.49
CA ALA A 67 0.39 -15.06 7.24
C ALA A 67 0.81 -16.34 6.49
N GLU A 68 -0.12 -17.01 5.81
CA GLU A 68 0.16 -18.21 5.02
C GLU A 68 0.98 -17.85 3.77
N ILE A 69 0.68 -16.72 3.15
CA ILE A 69 1.46 -16.19 2.02
C ILE A 69 2.88 -15.86 2.47
N ALA A 70 3.04 -15.19 3.61
CA ALA A 70 4.35 -14.88 4.18
C ALA A 70 5.18 -16.14 4.39
N GLN A 71 4.57 -17.21 4.93
CA GLN A 71 5.24 -18.48 5.13
C GLN A 71 5.55 -19.20 3.81
N LYS A 72 4.60 -19.28 2.87
CA LYS A 72 4.78 -19.94 1.58
C LYS A 72 5.81 -19.26 0.68
N ALA A 73 5.82 -17.93 0.67
CA ALA A 73 6.74 -17.12 -0.11
C ALA A 73 8.05 -16.82 0.63
N ASN A 74 8.23 -17.32 1.86
CA ASN A 74 9.40 -17.08 2.72
C ASN A 74 9.77 -15.58 2.87
N ILE A 75 8.76 -14.71 2.93
CA ILE A 75 8.94 -13.26 3.08
C ILE A 75 8.22 -12.75 4.32
N SER A 76 8.69 -11.63 4.87
CA SER A 76 8.07 -11.05 6.05
C SER A 76 6.63 -10.62 5.81
N TYR A 77 5.79 -10.70 6.85
CA TYR A 77 4.41 -10.20 6.83
C TYR A 77 4.31 -8.76 6.32
N SER A 78 5.24 -7.89 6.74
CA SER A 78 5.33 -6.50 6.29
C SER A 78 5.54 -6.40 4.78
N THR A 79 6.36 -7.27 4.20
CA THR A 79 6.60 -7.34 2.75
C THR A 79 5.34 -7.75 2.02
N VAL A 80 4.68 -8.84 2.45
CA VAL A 80 3.41 -9.29 1.87
C VAL A 80 2.34 -8.19 1.93
N SER A 81 2.28 -7.45 3.04
CA SER A 81 1.34 -6.34 3.26
C SER A 81 1.56 -5.17 2.29
N VAL A 82 2.77 -5.00 1.74
CA VAL A 82 3.05 -3.97 0.71
C VAL A 82 2.45 -4.37 -0.64
N TYR A 83 2.47 -5.66 -0.98
CA TYR A 83 2.01 -6.20 -2.27
C TYR A 83 0.51 -6.48 -2.33
N ILE A 84 -0.16 -6.53 -1.19
CA ILE A 84 -1.60 -6.68 -1.14
C ILE A 84 -2.24 -5.28 -1.17
N PRO A 85 -3.19 -5.01 -2.09
CA PRO A 85 -3.96 -3.77 -2.03
C PRO A 85 -4.61 -3.68 -0.65
N TYR A 86 -4.42 -2.57 0.05
CA TYR A 86 -4.91 -2.37 1.43
C TYR A 86 -6.41 -2.70 1.52
N SER A 87 -6.74 -3.93 1.91
CA SER A 87 -8.11 -4.41 2.09
C SER A 87 -8.70 -3.90 3.41
N LYS A 88 -7.87 -3.36 4.31
CA LYS A 88 -8.33 -2.48 5.38
C LYS A 88 -8.73 -1.16 4.74
N GLY A 89 -10.03 -1.05 4.47
CA GLY A 89 -10.67 0.03 3.74
C GLY A 89 -9.99 1.38 3.92
N ILE A 90 -9.84 2.06 2.78
CA ILE A 90 -9.74 3.52 2.61
C ILE A 90 -9.38 4.19 3.93
N TYR A 91 -8.10 4.53 4.11
CA TYR A 91 -7.60 5.48 5.10
C TYR A 91 -8.74 6.26 5.76
N GLY A 92 -9.03 5.97 7.03
CA GLY A 92 -10.33 6.26 7.64
C GLY A 92 -10.81 7.70 7.50
N LEU A 93 -11.55 8.00 6.43
CA LEU A 93 -12.38 9.20 6.32
C LEU A 93 -13.74 9.03 7.01
N ALA A 94 -14.01 7.86 7.61
CA ALA A 94 -15.21 7.65 8.43
C ALA A 94 -14.93 7.51 9.93
N ASN A 95 -13.66 7.46 10.40
CA ASN A 95 -13.42 7.19 11.82
C ASN A 95 -12.11 7.77 12.42
N VAL A 96 -11.71 8.98 12.01
CA VAL A 96 -10.84 9.82 12.86
C VAL A 96 -11.61 10.43 14.05
N SER A 97 -12.75 9.86 14.45
CA SER A 97 -13.55 10.35 15.58
C SER A 97 -13.14 9.76 16.94
N ARG A 98 -12.29 8.71 17.02
CA ARG A 98 -12.08 7.99 18.31
C ARG A 98 -10.66 7.52 18.65
N LYS A 99 -9.59 8.15 18.17
CA LYS A 99 -8.23 7.83 18.66
C LYS A 99 -7.33 9.00 19.02
N VAL A 100 -7.90 10.21 19.14
CA VAL A 100 -7.20 11.38 19.74
C VAL A 100 -7.62 11.61 21.22
N ALA A 101 -8.70 10.98 21.68
CA ALA A 101 -9.23 11.17 23.04
C ALA A 101 -8.50 10.42 24.18
N LYS A 102 -7.45 9.63 23.92
CA LYS A 102 -6.74 8.85 24.97
C LYS A 102 -5.26 9.17 25.15
N ARG A 103 -4.79 10.33 24.69
CA ARG A 103 -3.40 10.79 24.94
C ARG A 103 -3.32 12.15 25.67
N ARG A 104 -4.40 12.58 26.32
CA ARG A 104 -4.44 13.78 27.18
C ARG A 104 -4.79 13.49 28.64
N GLU A 105 -4.59 12.26 29.12
CA GLU A 105 -4.75 11.91 30.55
C GLU A 105 -3.47 11.30 31.16
N ARG A 106 -2.30 11.57 30.55
CA ARG A 106 -1.01 11.19 31.16
C ARG A 106 -0.04 12.35 31.36
N VAL A 107 -0.49 13.59 31.10
CA VAL A 107 0.23 14.82 31.44
C VAL A 107 -0.48 15.57 32.57
N ALA A 108 -1.11 14.82 33.49
CA ALA A 108 -1.71 15.34 34.72
C ALA A 108 -1.25 14.54 35.96
N ARG A 109 -0.14 13.81 35.85
CA ARG A 109 0.57 13.17 36.98
C ARG A 109 2.07 13.49 36.93
N HIS A 110 2.38 14.74 36.63
CA HIS A 110 3.53 15.43 37.20
C HIS A 110 2.93 16.61 37.99
N GLY A 111 2.37 16.27 39.14
CA GLY A 111 2.53 17.06 40.35
C GLY A 111 3.69 16.44 41.11
#